data_AF-A0A7C7BV81-F1
#
_entry.id   AF-A0A7C7BV81-F1
#
_cell.length_a   1.000
_cell.length_b   1.000
_cell.length_c   1.000
_cell.angle_alpha   90.00
_cell.angle_beta   90.00
_cell.angle_gamma   90.00
#
_symmetry.space_group_name_H-M   'P 1'
#
loop_
_entity.id
_entity.type
_entity.pdbx_description
1 polymer ?
#
loop_
_entity_poly.entity_id
_entity_poly.type
_entity_poly.pdbx_seq_one_letter_code
_entity_poly.pdbx_strand_id
1 'polypeptide(L)'
;PAVMEPGICPSNWHIPTDLEWQTMEIALGMSASEASSSGWRGTDQGSQMKSTIGWNNGGNGSNSSGFTALPGGYRSSGAFAHIGIFGNWWLASESGFYSWERVLGSSDSVARDYVHRYVGFSARCVRD
;
A
#
# COMPACT_ATOMS: atom_id res chain seq x y z
N PRO A 1 15.80 -7.58 7.00
CA PRO A 1 14.53 -7.63 6.25
C PRO A 1 13.74 -6.36 6.52
N ALA A 2 13.34 -5.61 5.49
CA ALA A 2 12.62 -4.37 5.70
C ALA A 2 11.22 -4.72 6.24
N VAL A 3 10.88 -4.11 7.39
CA VAL A 3 9.55 -4.04 7.98
C VAL A 3 9.06 -5.37 8.57
N MET A 4 9.42 -5.58 9.83
CA MET A 4 8.62 -6.17 10.92
C MET A 4 9.51 -6.20 12.18
N GLU A 5 10.24 -5.12 12.45
CA GLU A 5 11.00 -5.02 13.70
C GLU A 5 10.09 -4.44 14.80
N PRO A 6 10.13 -4.98 16.02
CA PRO A 6 9.41 -4.40 17.16
C PRO A 6 9.80 -2.93 17.36
N GLY A 7 8.80 -2.07 17.59
CA GLY A 7 9.03 -0.66 17.92
C GLY A 7 9.18 0.30 16.73
N ILE A 8 8.94 -0.12 15.49
CA ILE A 8 8.89 0.81 14.35
C ILE A 8 7.67 1.75 14.38
N CYS A 9 6.62 1.33 15.09
CA CYS A 9 5.43 2.13 15.31
C CYS A 9 5.39 2.66 16.75
N PRO A 10 4.82 3.86 16.97
CA PRO A 10 4.56 4.37 18.32
C PRO A 10 3.70 3.39 19.13
N SER A 11 3.70 3.54 20.46
CA SER A 11 2.79 2.74 21.31
C SER A 11 1.33 2.96 20.92
N ASN A 12 0.54 1.87 20.90
CA ASN A 12 -0.84 1.79 20.40
C ASN A 12 -0.97 2.02 18.88
N TRP A 13 0.10 1.73 18.14
CA TRP A 13 0.12 1.70 16.69
C TRP A 13 0.87 0.47 16.20
N HIS A 14 0.48 -0.02 15.03
CA HIS A 14 1.09 -1.17 14.38
C HIS A 14 1.18 -0.99 12.87
N ILE A 15 1.96 -1.84 12.20
CA ILE A 15 1.89 -1.94 10.74
C ILE A 15 0.60 -2.67 10.38
N PRO A 16 -0.20 -2.14 9.45
CA PRO A 16 -1.46 -2.75 9.08
C PRO A 16 -1.24 -4.16 8.52
N THR A 17 -2.10 -5.06 8.95
CA THR A 17 -2.25 -6.40 8.41
C THR A 17 -2.93 -6.36 7.04
N ASP A 18 -2.83 -7.47 6.32
CA ASP A 18 -3.56 -7.65 5.06
C ASP A 18 -5.08 -7.50 5.23
N LEU A 19 -5.63 -7.99 6.34
CA LEU A 19 -7.07 -7.90 6.62
C LEU A 19 -7.53 -6.46 6.89
N GLU A 20 -6.71 -5.64 7.55
CA GLU A 20 -7.04 -4.23 7.80
C GLU A 20 -7.04 -3.41 6.51
N TRP A 21 -6.10 -3.70 5.59
CA TRP A 21 -6.13 -3.11 4.25
C TRP A 21 -7.38 -3.53 3.47
N GLN A 22 -7.73 -4.81 3.48
CA GLN A 22 -8.97 -5.28 2.85
C GLN A 22 -10.20 -4.59 3.46
N THR A 23 -10.24 -4.42 4.78
CA THR A 23 -11.34 -3.73 5.47
C THR A 23 -11.47 -2.28 5.01
N MET A 24 -10.35 -1.55 4.87
CA MET A 24 -10.36 -0.20 4.30
C MET A 24 -10.82 -0.19 2.84
N GLU A 25 -10.31 -1.09 1.99
CA GLU A 25 -10.72 -1.22 0.58
C GLU A 25 -12.23 -1.45 0.44
N ILE A 26 -12.79 -2.32 1.29
CA ILE A 26 -14.23 -2.61 1.34
C ILE A 26 -15.02 -1.40 1.82
N ALA A 27 -14.55 -0.68 2.84
CA ALA A 27 -15.18 0.55 3.32
C ALA A 27 -15.22 1.66 2.24
N LEU A 28 -14.30 1.61 1.28
CA LEU A 28 -14.25 2.49 0.10
C LEU A 28 -15.06 1.95 -1.10
N GLY A 29 -15.84 0.89 -0.91
CA GLY A 29 -16.79 0.38 -1.90
C GLY A 29 -16.33 -0.84 -2.70
N MET A 30 -15.15 -1.41 -2.41
CA MET A 30 -14.73 -2.66 -3.05
C MET A 30 -15.55 -3.85 -2.51
N SER A 31 -15.91 -4.82 -3.35
CA SER A 31 -16.56 -6.04 -2.86
C SER A 31 -15.59 -6.90 -2.04
N ALA A 32 -16.10 -7.68 -1.08
CA ALA A 32 -15.26 -8.59 -0.29
C ALA A 32 -14.56 -9.67 -1.13
N SER A 33 -15.22 -10.12 -2.22
CA SER A 33 -14.62 -11.06 -3.18
C SER A 33 -13.46 -10.43 -3.95
N GLU A 34 -13.57 -9.15 -4.33
CA GLU A 34 -12.45 -8.45 -4.97
C GLU A 34 -11.35 -8.17 -3.95
N ALA A 35 -11.69 -7.69 -2.75
CA ALA A 35 -10.73 -7.38 -1.68
C ALA A 35 -9.87 -8.59 -1.25
N SER A 36 -10.38 -9.81 -1.41
CA SER A 36 -9.63 -11.04 -1.12
C SER A 36 -8.81 -11.58 -2.31
N SER A 37 -9.07 -11.11 -3.54
CA SER A 37 -8.31 -11.51 -4.72
C SER A 37 -6.91 -10.85 -4.77
N SER A 38 -6.01 -11.37 -5.61
CA SER A 38 -4.66 -10.80 -5.83
C SER A 38 -4.60 -10.01 -7.15
N GLY A 39 -3.57 -9.17 -7.30
CA GLY A 39 -3.41 -8.27 -8.45
C GLY A 39 -4.18 -6.96 -8.31
N TRP A 40 -4.33 -6.24 -9.43
CA TRP A 40 -5.04 -4.96 -9.52
C TRP A 40 -6.55 -5.14 -9.43
N ARG A 41 -7.18 -4.49 -8.44
CA ARG A 41 -8.58 -4.71 -8.05
C ARG A 41 -9.27 -3.39 -7.72
N GLY A 42 -10.59 -3.44 -7.71
CA GLY A 42 -11.43 -2.27 -7.49
C GLY A 42 -11.50 -1.35 -8.70
N THR A 43 -12.35 -0.34 -8.56
CA THR A 43 -12.70 0.61 -9.62
C THR A 43 -12.02 1.95 -9.44
N ASP A 44 -12.03 2.45 -8.21
CA ASP A 44 -11.65 3.83 -7.87
C ASP A 44 -11.00 3.97 -6.48
N GLN A 45 -10.85 2.86 -5.75
CA GLN A 45 -10.28 2.86 -4.38
C GLN A 45 -8.86 3.44 -4.37
N GLY A 46 -8.07 3.18 -5.40
CA GLY A 46 -6.76 3.80 -5.56
C GLY A 46 -6.83 5.32 -5.67
N SER A 47 -7.78 5.87 -6.43
CA SER A 47 -8.00 7.33 -6.50
C SER A 47 -8.44 7.91 -5.15
N GLN A 48 -9.35 7.23 -4.45
CA GLN A 48 -9.82 7.63 -3.12
C GLN A 48 -8.70 7.64 -2.06
N MET A 49 -7.64 6.85 -2.25
CA MET A 49 -6.52 6.70 -1.32
C MET A 49 -5.31 7.57 -1.65
N LYS A 50 -5.02 7.76 -2.95
CA LYS A 50 -3.89 8.57 -3.42
C LYS A 50 -4.01 10.01 -2.91
N SER A 51 -2.87 10.60 -2.55
CA SER A 51 -2.77 12.03 -2.24
C SER A 51 -3.20 12.89 -3.42
N THR A 52 -3.64 14.11 -3.12
CA THR A 52 -4.02 15.11 -4.13
C THR A 52 -2.81 15.73 -4.85
N ILE A 53 -1.58 15.39 -4.43
CA ILE A 53 -0.32 15.90 -4.96
C ILE A 53 0.74 14.81 -5.05
N GLY A 54 1.78 15.04 -5.85
CA GLY A 54 3.01 14.23 -5.90
C GLY A 54 3.00 13.10 -6.92
N TRP A 55 1.85 12.71 -7.46
CA TRP A 55 1.75 11.71 -8.52
C TRP A 55 1.98 12.35 -9.90
N ASN A 56 2.85 11.74 -10.69
CA ASN A 56 3.19 12.19 -12.03
C ASN A 56 2.01 11.99 -13.00
N ASN A 57 2.08 12.66 -14.16
CA ASN A 57 1.15 12.49 -15.29
C ASN A 57 -0.34 12.67 -14.93
N GLY A 58 -0.64 13.55 -13.97
CA GLY A 58 -2.02 13.77 -13.52
C GLY A 58 -2.60 12.61 -12.70
N GLY A 59 -1.76 11.69 -12.20
CA GLY A 59 -2.19 10.50 -11.46
C GLY A 59 -2.63 10.76 -10.02
N ASN A 60 -2.78 12.01 -9.59
CA ASN A 60 -3.21 12.36 -8.23
C ASN A 60 -4.61 11.80 -7.94
N GLY A 61 -4.85 11.45 -6.68
CA GLY A 61 -6.15 11.01 -6.20
C GLY A 61 -7.01 12.14 -5.67
N SER A 62 -8.24 11.78 -5.28
CA SER A 62 -9.13 12.67 -4.53
C SER A 62 -8.78 12.73 -3.04
N ASN A 63 -8.07 11.72 -2.53
CA ASN A 63 -7.81 11.50 -1.11
C ASN A 63 -9.08 11.50 -0.24
N SER A 64 -10.24 11.10 -0.78
CA SER A 64 -11.50 11.09 -0.05
C SER A 64 -11.51 10.12 1.14
N SER A 65 -10.62 9.13 1.16
CA SER A 65 -10.43 8.22 2.30
C SER A 65 -9.65 8.84 3.47
N GLY A 66 -8.92 9.93 3.24
CA GLY A 66 -7.98 10.52 4.21
C GLY A 66 -6.64 9.76 4.35
N PHE A 67 -6.44 8.63 3.67
CA PHE A 67 -5.21 7.83 3.76
C PHE A 67 -3.95 8.59 3.34
N THR A 68 -4.09 9.48 2.35
CA THR A 68 -3.03 10.35 1.82
C THR A 68 -1.81 9.53 1.34
N ALA A 69 -2.02 8.66 0.36
CA ALA A 69 -0.96 7.81 -0.19
C ALA A 69 -0.01 8.62 -1.08
N LEU A 70 1.28 8.67 -0.71
CA LEU A 70 2.33 9.32 -1.50
C LEU A 70 3.05 8.31 -2.42
N PRO A 71 3.47 8.72 -3.62
CA PRO A 71 4.16 7.84 -4.57
C PRO A 71 5.67 7.75 -4.28
N GLY A 72 6.02 7.08 -3.19
CA GLY A 72 7.40 6.94 -2.72
C GLY A 72 8.29 6.02 -3.57
N GLY A 73 7.73 5.34 -4.56
CA GLY A 73 8.43 4.34 -5.37
C GLY A 73 8.77 3.09 -4.58
N TYR A 74 9.83 2.41 -4.99
CA TYR A 74 10.39 1.26 -4.30
C TYR A 74 11.90 1.12 -4.56
N ARG A 75 12.55 0.22 -3.84
CA ARG A 75 13.99 -0.07 -3.99
C ARG A 75 14.22 -1.57 -4.09
N SER A 76 14.48 -2.10 -5.28
CA SER A 76 14.79 -3.53 -5.45
C SER A 76 16.28 -3.83 -5.25
N SER A 77 17.15 -3.00 -5.81
CA SER A 77 18.61 -3.01 -5.58
C SER A 77 19.17 -1.63 -5.96
N GLY A 78 20.28 -1.21 -5.33
CA GLY A 78 20.88 0.09 -5.66
C GLY A 78 20.01 1.28 -5.23
N ALA A 79 19.68 2.19 -6.16
CA ALA A 79 18.91 3.40 -5.89
C ALA A 79 17.38 3.16 -5.85
N PHE A 80 16.62 4.16 -5.36
CA PHE A 80 15.17 4.14 -5.45
C PHE A 80 14.70 4.32 -6.89
N ALA A 81 13.60 3.66 -7.26
CA ALA A 81 13.00 3.68 -8.58
C ALA A 81 11.52 4.04 -8.50
N HIS A 82 10.98 4.56 -9.61
CA HIS A 82 9.55 4.86 -9.79
C HIS A 82 8.93 5.83 -8.75
N ILE A 83 9.75 6.70 -8.18
CA ILE A 83 9.27 7.83 -7.37
C ILE A 83 8.34 8.70 -8.23
N GLY A 84 7.22 9.13 -7.66
CA GLY A 84 6.17 9.88 -8.36
C GLY A 84 5.24 9.00 -9.20
N ILE A 85 5.52 7.71 -9.36
CA ILE A 85 4.74 6.80 -10.23
C ILE A 85 4.04 5.71 -9.43
N PHE A 86 4.73 5.09 -8.47
CA PHE A 86 4.16 4.05 -7.63
C PHE A 86 4.26 4.42 -6.15
N GLY A 87 3.27 3.99 -5.37
CA GLY A 87 3.36 3.90 -3.92
C GLY A 87 3.28 2.43 -3.55
N ASN A 88 4.26 1.93 -2.81
CA ASN A 88 4.31 0.53 -2.37
C ASN A 88 4.43 0.51 -0.85
N TRP A 89 3.62 -0.31 -0.19
CA TRP A 89 3.62 -0.46 1.26
C TRP A 89 3.80 -1.91 1.68
N TRP A 90 4.66 -2.13 2.67
CA TRP A 90 4.79 -3.40 3.37
C TRP A 90 3.63 -3.60 4.36
N LEU A 91 3.14 -4.83 4.45
CA LEU A 91 2.14 -5.24 5.43
C LEU A 91 2.73 -6.23 6.44
N ALA A 92 2.08 -6.32 7.60
CA ALA A 92 2.53 -7.18 8.71
C ALA A 92 2.32 -8.68 8.47
N SER A 93 1.53 -9.04 7.46
CA SER A 93 1.15 -10.42 7.16
C SER A 93 2.23 -11.13 6.34
N GLU A 94 3.18 -11.77 7.03
CA GLU A 94 4.32 -12.48 6.42
C GLU A 94 4.17 -14.01 6.43
N SER A 95 4.80 -14.67 5.45
CA SER A 95 5.09 -16.11 5.53
C SER A 95 6.42 -16.43 4.82
N GLY A 96 7.39 -16.87 5.62
CA GLY A 96 8.76 -17.16 5.19
C GLY A 96 9.46 -15.91 4.63
N PHE A 97 9.90 -16.00 3.38
CA PHE A 97 10.62 -14.93 2.68
C PHE A 97 9.72 -13.92 1.98
N TYR A 98 8.41 -14.06 2.11
CA TYR A 98 7.41 -13.26 1.42
C TYR A 98 6.54 -12.50 2.41
N SER A 99 6.04 -11.34 1.98
CA SER A 99 5.00 -10.59 2.67
C SER A 99 4.01 -10.01 1.67
N TRP A 100 2.81 -9.73 2.14
CA TRP A 100 1.84 -8.98 1.34
C TRP A 100 2.31 -7.55 1.13
N GLU A 101 2.05 -7.04 -0.07
CA GLU A 101 2.19 -5.63 -0.39
C GLU A 101 0.86 -5.02 -0.83
N ARG A 102 0.82 -3.69 -0.79
CA ARG A 102 -0.18 -2.89 -1.47
C ARG A 102 0.51 -1.92 -2.39
N VAL A 103 -0.01 -1.82 -3.61
CA VAL A 103 0.52 -0.96 -4.66
C VAL A 103 -0.56 -0.02 -5.18
N LEU A 104 -0.22 1.25 -5.25
CA LEU A 104 -0.98 2.27 -5.97
C LEU A 104 -0.13 2.78 -7.13
N GLY A 105 -0.75 3.01 -8.29
CA GLY A 105 -0.06 3.38 -9.52
C GLY A 105 -0.81 4.43 -10.32
N SER A 106 -0.59 4.42 -11.64
CA SER A 106 -1.25 5.34 -12.57
C SER A 106 -2.74 5.08 -12.76
N SER A 107 -3.23 3.88 -12.45
CA SER A 107 -4.66 3.56 -12.43
C SER A 107 -5.31 3.98 -11.10
N ASP A 108 -6.63 3.88 -11.05
CA ASP A 108 -7.42 4.13 -9.84
C ASP A 108 -7.76 2.84 -9.08
N SER A 109 -7.18 1.71 -9.50
CA SER A 109 -7.24 0.43 -8.80
C SER A 109 -6.15 0.30 -7.73
N VAL A 110 -6.28 -0.72 -6.88
CA VAL A 110 -5.30 -1.09 -5.85
C VAL A 110 -4.76 -2.48 -6.16
N ALA A 111 -3.44 -2.64 -6.20
CA ALA A 111 -2.80 -3.95 -6.33
C ALA A 111 -2.54 -4.58 -4.97
N ARG A 112 -2.79 -5.88 -4.86
CA ARG A 112 -2.45 -6.73 -3.72
C ARG A 112 -1.64 -7.92 -4.22
N ASP A 113 -0.37 -7.93 -3.85
CA ASP A 113 0.57 -8.91 -4.34
C ASP A 113 1.38 -9.52 -3.20
N TYR A 114 1.96 -10.68 -3.47
CA TYR A 114 2.75 -11.44 -2.52
C TYR A 114 4.19 -11.49 -2.99
N VAL A 115 5.06 -10.75 -2.31
CA VAL A 115 6.38 -10.40 -2.83
C VAL A 115 7.49 -10.68 -1.83
N HIS A 116 8.69 -10.88 -2.37
CA HIS A 116 9.83 -11.26 -1.57
C HIS A 116 10.40 -10.05 -0.80
N ARG A 117 10.76 -10.27 0.46
CA ARG A 117 11.18 -9.23 1.42
C ARG A 117 12.56 -8.59 1.17
N TYR A 118 13.15 -8.79 -0.01
CA TYR A 118 14.42 -8.13 -0.38
C TYR A 118 14.19 -6.71 -0.92
N VAL A 119 12.95 -6.36 -1.27
CA VAL A 119 12.61 -5.04 -1.79
C VAL A 119 12.40 -4.04 -0.63
N GLY A 120 12.76 -2.79 -0.84
CA GLY A 120 12.46 -1.68 0.05
C GLY A 120 11.17 -0.99 -0.38
N PHE A 121 10.11 -1.14 0.43
CA PHE A 121 8.86 -0.40 0.31
C PHE A 121 8.65 0.50 1.51
N SER A 122 7.66 1.39 1.41
CA SER A 122 7.27 2.25 2.52
C SER A 122 6.62 1.42 3.63
N ALA A 123 6.75 1.88 4.87
CA ALA A 123 5.98 1.39 6.01
C ALA A 123 5.05 2.50 6.47
N ARG A 124 3.84 2.15 6.91
CA ARG A 124 2.90 3.09 7.54
C ARG A 124 2.35 2.44 8.79
N CYS A 125 2.34 3.17 9.89
CA CYS A 125 1.67 2.74 11.11
C CYS A 125 0.20 3.16 11.06
N VAL A 126 -0.69 2.30 11.56
CA VAL A 126 -2.09 2.58 11.85
C VAL A 126 -2.30 2.44 13.36
N ARG A 127 -3.32 3.12 13.89
CA ARG A 127 -3.64 3.06 15.32
C ARG A 127 -4.49 1.83 15.60
N ASP A 128 -4.22 1.17 16.73
CA ASP A 128 -5.07 0.11 17.28
C ASP A 128 -6.49 0.61 17.61
#